data_AF-A0A368E506-F1
#
_entry.id   AF-A0A368E506-F1
#
_cell.length_a   1.000
_cell.length_b   1.000
_cell.length_c   1.000
_cell.angle_alpha   90.00
_cell.angle_beta   90.00
_cell.angle_gamma   90.00
#
_symmetry.space_group_name_H-M   'P 1'
#
loop_
_entity.id
_entity.type
_entity.pdbx_description
1 polymer ?
#
loop_
_entity_poly.entity_id
_entity_poly.type
_entity_poly.pdbx_seq_one_letter_code
_entity_poly.pdbx_strand_id
1 'polypeptide(L)'
;RSYAHAEGHDRSWCEKCGGHVLTDHRNTYGIIDVYAAIIEDFTFTPTAHVNYESTIMPIKDGLPKFKDFPADMGGSGEMMDE
;
A
#
# COMPACT_ATOMS: atom_id res chain seq x y z
N ARG A 1 4.50 -18.28 0.62
CA ARG A 1 4.31 -18.30 2.09
C ARG A 1 3.69 -16.98 2.53
N SER A 2 2.96 -16.96 3.65
CA SER A 2 2.25 -15.77 4.13
C SER A 2 2.39 -15.59 5.64
N TYR A 3 2.31 -14.34 6.10
CA TYR A 3 2.34 -13.96 7.51
C TYR A 3 1.58 -12.66 7.76
N ALA A 4 0.71 -12.69 8.76
CA ALA A 4 -0.02 -11.54 9.27
C ALA A 4 0.55 -11.15 10.65
N HIS A 5 0.99 -9.89 10.79
CA HIS A 5 1.25 -9.32 12.11
C HIS A 5 -0.05 -8.76 12.73
N ALA A 6 -0.82 -8.05 11.91
CA ALA A 6 -2.19 -7.67 12.19
C ALA A 6 -3.13 -8.65 11.49
N GLU A 7 -4.14 -9.13 12.20
CA GLU A 7 -5.12 -10.08 11.68
C GLU A 7 -5.83 -9.54 10.43
N GLY A 8 -5.96 -10.35 9.38
CA GLY A 8 -6.58 -9.94 8.12
C GLY A 8 -5.70 -9.07 7.22
N HIS A 9 -4.39 -9.03 7.47
CA HIS A 9 -3.38 -8.37 6.64
C HIS A 9 -2.24 -9.34 6.31
N ASP A 10 -2.55 -10.40 5.54
CA ASP A 10 -1.63 -11.50 5.26
C ASP A 10 -0.66 -11.14 4.13
N ARG A 11 0.56 -10.76 4.52
CA ARG A 11 1.64 -10.43 3.58
C ARG A 11 2.24 -11.71 3.02
N SER A 12 2.23 -11.83 1.70
CA SER A 12 2.63 -13.03 0.98
C SER A 12 3.90 -12.80 0.15
N TRP A 13 4.80 -13.78 0.17
CA TRP A 13 6.07 -13.73 -0.55
C TRP A 13 6.39 -15.06 -1.25
N CYS A 14 7.27 -14.97 -2.24
CA CYS A 14 7.80 -16.11 -2.98
C CYS A 14 8.82 -16.88 -2.12
N GLU A 15 8.64 -18.19 -1.95
CA GLU A 15 9.55 -19.02 -1.13
C GLU A 15 10.89 -19.30 -1.79
N LYS A 16 11.01 -19.10 -3.10
CA LYS A 16 12.26 -19.34 -3.84
C LYS A 16 13.21 -18.15 -3.79
N CYS A 17 12.69 -16.93 -3.92
CA CYS A 17 13.50 -15.71 -4.01
C CYS A 17 13.24 -14.68 -2.90
N GLY A 18 12.20 -14.85 -2.07
CA GLY A 18 11.85 -13.92 -1.00
C GLY A 18 11.09 -12.66 -1.44
N GLY A 19 10.87 -12.45 -2.75
CA GLY A 19 10.17 -11.27 -3.26
C GLY A 19 8.71 -11.18 -2.77
N HIS A 20 8.26 -9.97 -2.45
CA HIS A 20 6.88 -9.69 -2.07
C HIS A 20 5.95 -9.84 -3.27
N VAL A 21 4.80 -10.48 -3.07
CA VAL A 21 3.85 -10.79 -4.15
C VAL A 21 2.56 -10.01 -3.97
N LEU A 22 1.94 -10.13 -2.80
CA LEU A 22 0.69 -9.45 -2.49
C LEU A 22 0.47 -9.37 -0.98
N THR A 23 -0.47 -8.54 -0.56
CA THR A 23 -1.06 -8.58 0.78
C THR A 23 -2.56 -8.86 0.66
N ASP A 24 -3.04 -9.86 1.39
CA ASP A 24 -4.45 -10.22 1.40
C ASP A 24 -5.19 -9.44 2.49
N HIS A 25 -6.13 -8.60 2.06
CA HIS A 25 -7.00 -7.79 2.91
C HIS A 25 -8.48 -8.16 2.74
N ARG A 26 -8.80 -9.35 2.21
CA ARG A 26 -10.19 -9.71 1.89
C ARG A 26 -11.11 -9.74 3.12
N ASN A 27 -10.56 -10.09 4.28
CA ASN A 27 -11.32 -10.16 5.54
C ASN A 27 -11.43 -8.80 6.26
N THR A 28 -10.70 -7.78 5.80
CA THR A 28 -10.68 -6.44 6.40
C THR A 28 -11.29 -5.40 5.46
N TYR A 29 -10.68 -5.21 4.29
CA TYR A 29 -11.08 -4.23 3.28
C TYR A 29 -11.83 -4.83 2.09
N GLY A 30 -11.86 -6.16 1.97
CA GLY A 30 -12.48 -6.84 0.82
C GLY A 30 -11.62 -6.81 -0.45
N ILE A 31 -10.33 -6.47 -0.35
CA ILE A 31 -9.41 -6.32 -1.50
C ILE A 31 -8.14 -7.16 -1.33
N ILE A 32 -7.36 -7.26 -2.41
CA ILE A 32 -6.00 -7.80 -2.41
C ILE A 32 -5.08 -6.70 -2.97
N ASP A 33 -4.03 -6.41 -2.23
CA ASP A 33 -3.00 -5.46 -2.66
C ASP A 33 -1.92 -6.21 -3.43
N VAL A 34 -1.78 -5.95 -4.73
CA VAL A 34 -0.74 -6.55 -5.57
C VAL A 34 0.34 -5.50 -5.86
N TYR A 35 1.60 -5.86 -5.62
CA TYR A 35 2.71 -4.93 -5.86
C TYR A 35 2.92 -4.74 -7.36
N ALA A 36 2.73 -3.50 -7.85
CA ALA A 36 2.84 -3.20 -9.28
C ALA A 36 4.21 -3.57 -9.88
N ALA A 37 5.29 -3.51 -9.08
CA ALA A 37 6.65 -3.78 -9.52
C ALA A 37 6.90 -5.24 -9.99
N ILE A 38 5.99 -6.17 -9.70
CA ILE A 38 6.13 -7.59 -10.10
C ILE A 38 5.23 -7.97 -11.29
N ILE A 39 4.47 -7.03 -11.84
CA ILE A 39 3.55 -7.30 -12.95
C ILE A 39 4.28 -6.98 -14.26
N GLU A 40 4.49 -7.98 -15.09
CA GLU A 40 5.12 -7.82 -16.41
C GLU A 40 4.24 -6.93 -17.31
N ASP A 41 4.89 -6.05 -18.09
CA ASP A 41 4.27 -5.13 -19.03
C ASP A 41 3.17 -4.21 -18.46
N PHE A 42 3.17 -3.97 -17.14
CA PHE A 42 2.22 -3.09 -16.48
C PHE A 42 2.78 -1.69 -16.25
N THR A 43 2.10 -0.67 -16.79
CA THR A 43 2.42 0.73 -16.50
C THR A 43 1.69 1.18 -15.24
N PHE A 44 2.42 1.30 -14.14
CA PHE A 44 1.86 1.81 -12.89
C PHE A 44 1.68 3.33 -12.93
N THR A 45 0.47 3.81 -12.68
CA THR A 45 0.14 5.25 -12.55
C THR A 45 -0.40 5.50 -11.14
N PRO A 46 0.44 5.87 -10.17
CA PRO A 46 -0.01 6.17 -8.82
C PRO A 46 -0.87 7.43 -8.78
N THR A 47 -1.79 7.48 -7.83
CA THR A 47 -2.75 8.60 -7.68
C THR A 47 -2.63 9.33 -6.35
N ALA A 48 -2.03 8.71 -5.33
CA ALA A 48 -1.85 9.31 -4.00
C ALA A 48 -0.79 8.54 -3.18
N HIS A 49 -0.34 9.17 -2.10
CA HIS A 49 0.44 8.53 -1.03
C HIS A 49 -0.41 8.44 0.23
N VAL A 50 -0.37 7.29 0.90
CA VAL A 50 -1.06 7.05 2.19
C VAL A 50 -0.02 6.82 3.28
N ASN A 51 -0.38 7.09 4.54
CA ASN A 51 0.52 7.04 5.70
C ASN A 51 1.75 7.96 5.57
N TYR A 52 1.59 9.12 4.95
CA TYR A 52 2.68 10.05 4.67
C TYR A 52 3.27 10.68 5.93
N GLU A 53 2.56 10.68 7.09
CA GLU A 53 3.14 11.20 8.34
C GLU A 53 4.37 10.39 8.79
N SER A 54 4.41 9.11 8.41
CA SER A 54 5.50 8.19 8.71
C SER A 54 6.54 8.12 7.58
N THR A 55 6.50 9.05 6.62
CA THR A 55 7.43 9.05 5.49
C THR A 55 8.86 9.29 5.97
N ILE A 56 9.78 8.44 5.51
CA ILE A 56 11.23 8.61 5.75
C ILE A 56 11.87 9.35 4.57
N MET A 57 11.31 9.22 3.37
CA MET A 57 11.79 9.83 2.15
C MET A 57 10.64 10.62 1.51
N PRO A 58 10.60 11.95 1.69
CA PRO A 58 9.60 12.79 1.04
C PRO A 58 9.70 12.70 -0.49
N ILE A 59 8.56 12.56 -1.16
CA ILE A 59 8.47 12.42 -2.62
C ILE A 59 7.70 13.62 -3.15
N LYS A 60 8.36 14.44 -3.98
CA LYS A 60 7.78 15.64 -4.61
C LYS A 60 7.32 15.32 -6.02
N ASP A 61 6.14 14.75 -6.15
CA ASP A 61 5.57 14.29 -7.42
C ASP A 61 4.26 14.99 -7.79
N GLY A 62 3.78 15.92 -6.94
CA GLY A 62 2.53 16.64 -7.11
C GLY A 62 1.29 15.80 -6.81
N LEU A 63 1.43 14.57 -6.33
CA LEU A 63 0.31 13.71 -5.97
C LEU A 63 -0.16 14.01 -4.53
N PRO A 64 -1.48 13.86 -4.24
CA PRO A 64 -2.02 13.97 -2.90
C PRO A 64 -1.26 13.14 -1.87
N LYS A 65 -0.90 13.76 -0.74
CA LYS A 65 -0.24 13.10 0.39
C LYS A 65 -1.21 13.01 1.57
N PHE A 66 -1.76 11.83 1.82
CA PHE A 66 -2.59 11.62 3.00
C PHE A 66 -1.73 11.32 4.21
N LYS A 67 -2.01 12.01 5.31
CA LYS A 67 -1.36 11.78 6.60
C LYS A 67 -1.44 10.31 7.00
N ASP A 68 -2.66 9.75 6.95
CA ASP A 68 -2.99 8.34 7.12
C ASP A 68 -3.74 7.80 5.89
N PHE A 69 -4.99 7.35 6.03
CA PHE A 69 -5.83 6.89 4.93
C PHE A 69 -6.85 7.97 4.51
N PRO A 70 -7.32 7.95 3.25
CA PRO A 70 -8.48 8.73 2.83
C PRO A 70 -9.71 8.44 3.72
N ALA A 71 -10.59 9.43 3.88
CA ALA A 71 -11.81 9.28 4.69
C ALA A 71 -12.71 8.13 4.21
N ASP A 72 -12.82 7.94 2.89
CA ASP A 72 -13.59 6.84 2.29
C ASP A 72 -13.00 5.45 2.58
N MET A 73 -11.72 5.39 2.97
CA MET A 73 -11.04 4.17 3.43
C MET A 73 -11.00 4.06 4.96
N GLY A 74 -11.74 4.94 5.68
CA GLY A 74 -11.84 4.94 7.14
C GLY A 74 -10.69 5.66 7.87
N GLY A 75 -9.87 6.44 7.17
CA GLY A 75 -8.84 7.28 7.79
C GLY A 75 -9.32 8.70 8.09
N SER A 76 -8.38 9.58 8.47
CA SER A 76 -8.68 10.99 8.77
C SER A 76 -9.04 11.80 7.53
N GLY A 77 -8.50 11.42 6.36
CA GLY A 77 -8.57 12.23 5.15
C GLY A 77 -7.75 13.53 5.21
N GLU A 78 -6.96 13.75 6.26
CA GLU A 78 -6.05 14.90 6.37
C GLU A 78 -4.93 14.77 5.33
N MET A 79 -4.67 15.87 4.61
CA MET A 79 -3.56 15.95 3.67
C MET A 79 -2.37 16.67 4.30
N MET A 80 -1.17 16.30 3.85
CA MET A 80 0.09 16.91 4.22
C MET A 80 0.72 17.62 3.03
N ASP A 81 1.54 18.62 3.31
CA ASP A 81 2.39 19.27 2.31
C ASP A 81 3.50 18.31 1.84
N GLU A 82 4.00 18.53 0.62
CA GLU A 82 5.11 17.77 0.02
C GLU A 82 6.51 18.16 0.51
#